data_AF-R8AW51-F1
#
_entry.id   AF-R8AW51-F1
#
_cell.length_a   1.000
_cell.length_b   1.000
_cell.length_c   1.000
_cell.angle_alpha   90.00
_cell.angle_beta   90.00
_cell.angle_gamma   90.00
#
_symmetry.space_group_name_H-M   'P 1'
#
loop_
_entity.id
_entity.type
_entity.pdbx_description
1 polymer ?
#
loop_
_entity_poly.entity_id
_entity_poly.type
_entity_poly.pdbx_seq_one_letter_code
_entity_poly.pdbx_strand_id
1 'polypeptide(L)'
;MDFPNIDELYPADEEWINPGDSLVVSPSGEIVAGPLSKEKGNIILDIDVEKAATSKRALDVAGHYSRPDVFELQVNKARQSPTHFKNES
;
A
#
# COMPACT_ATOMS: atom_id res chain seq x y z
N MET A 1 -25.58 12.90 9.63
CA MET A 1 -24.74 13.14 8.43
C MET A 1 -25.64 12.86 7.25
N ASP A 2 -25.92 13.86 6.43
CA ASP A 2 -26.73 13.69 5.21
C ASP A 2 -25.76 13.35 4.07
N PHE A 3 -25.62 12.06 3.78
CA PHE A 3 -24.79 11.57 2.69
C PHE A 3 -25.71 11.19 1.52
N PRO A 4 -25.65 11.89 0.38
CA PRO A 4 -26.58 11.65 -0.72
C PRO A 4 -26.44 10.22 -1.25
N ASN A 5 -27.55 9.60 -1.61
CA ASN A 5 -27.63 8.27 -2.24
C ASN A 5 -27.05 7.11 -1.40
N ILE A 6 -27.07 7.21 -0.06
CA ILE A 6 -26.48 6.18 0.82
C ILE A 6 -27.07 4.77 0.60
N ASP A 7 -28.38 4.67 0.37
CA ASP A 7 -29.08 3.38 0.21
C ASP A 7 -28.75 2.69 -1.14
N GLU A 8 -28.35 3.47 -2.15
CA GLU A 8 -27.91 2.95 -3.45
C GLU A 8 -26.44 2.51 -3.39
N LEU A 9 -25.61 3.23 -2.63
CA LEU A 9 -24.19 2.96 -2.47
C LEU A 9 -23.91 1.83 -1.48
N TYR A 10 -24.79 1.64 -0.49
CA TYR A 10 -24.66 0.62 0.56
C TYR A 10 -26.01 -0.06 0.80
N PRO A 11 -26.40 -1.03 -0.06
CA PRO A 11 -27.63 -1.77 0.09
C PRO A 11 -27.71 -2.46 1.47
N ALA A 12 -28.89 -2.47 2.08
CA ALA A 12 -29.08 -3.00 3.43
C ALA A 12 -28.83 -4.51 3.54
N ASP A 13 -28.88 -5.24 2.43
CA ASP A 13 -28.63 -6.68 2.32
C ASP A 13 -27.17 -7.03 1.97
N GLU A 14 -26.31 -6.02 1.77
CA GLU A 14 -24.88 -6.24 1.52
C GLU A 14 -24.13 -6.52 2.83
N GLU A 15 -23.78 -7.79 3.06
CA GLU A 15 -23.07 -8.22 4.26
C GLU A 15 -21.60 -7.73 4.28
N TRP A 16 -20.96 -7.66 3.11
CA TRP A 16 -19.53 -7.35 2.96
C TRP A 16 -19.33 -6.17 2.01
N ILE A 17 -19.55 -4.95 2.52
CA ILE A 17 -19.26 -3.70 1.79
C ILE A 17 -17.79 -3.66 1.31
N ASN A 18 -16.87 -4.18 2.12
CA ASN A 18 -15.48 -4.40 1.74
C ASN A 18 -15.13 -5.87 1.96
N PRO A 19 -14.96 -6.68 0.90
CA PRO A 19 -14.75 -8.12 1.02
C PRO A 19 -13.34 -8.49 1.51
N GLY A 20 -12.40 -7.55 1.63
CA GLY A 20 -11.06 -7.84 2.12
C GLY A 20 -10.11 -8.24 1.00
N ASP A 21 -9.64 -9.49 1.00
CA ASP A 21 -8.55 -10.04 0.17
C ASP A 21 -7.13 -9.78 0.69
N SER A 22 -6.99 -9.67 2.02
CA SER A 22 -5.66 -9.66 2.64
C SER A 22 -4.89 -10.92 2.25
N LEU A 23 -3.63 -10.77 1.83
CA LEU A 23 -2.76 -11.86 1.36
C LEU A 23 -1.29 -11.51 1.56
N VAL A 24 -0.41 -12.50 1.37
CA VAL A 24 1.04 -12.29 1.40
C VAL A 24 1.65 -12.77 0.10
N VAL A 25 2.49 -11.93 -0.51
CA VAL A 25 3.23 -12.23 -1.75
C VAL A 25 4.72 -12.32 -1.44
N SER A 26 5.38 -13.33 -1.98
CA SER A 26 6.82 -13.49 -1.89
C SER A 26 7.57 -12.50 -2.78
N PRO A 27 8.88 -12.29 -2.57
CA PRO A 27 9.70 -11.43 -3.43
C PRO A 27 9.81 -11.86 -4.90
N SER A 28 9.38 -13.08 -5.27
CA SER A 28 9.29 -13.53 -6.67
C SER A 28 7.95 -13.21 -7.33
N GLY A 29 6.98 -12.67 -6.58
CA GLY A 29 5.63 -12.36 -7.06
C GLY A 29 4.60 -13.47 -6.82
N GLU A 30 4.97 -14.57 -6.17
CA GLU A 30 4.05 -15.67 -5.84
C GLU A 30 3.21 -15.36 -4.59
N ILE A 31 1.91 -15.63 -4.62
CA ILE A 31 1.04 -15.57 -3.42
C ILE A 31 1.35 -16.77 -2.53
N VAL A 32 1.78 -16.52 -1.29
CA VAL A 32 2.18 -17.55 -0.32
C VAL A 32 1.18 -17.77 0.81
N ALA A 33 0.22 -16.86 0.99
CA ALA A 33 -0.89 -17.00 1.93
C ALA A 33 -2.05 -16.07 1.57
N GLY A 34 -3.28 -16.44 1.92
CA GLY A 34 -4.50 -15.73 1.51
C GLY A 34 -4.94 -16.07 0.08
N PRO A 35 -5.87 -15.30 -0.51
CA PRO A 35 -6.56 -14.15 0.07
C PRO A 35 -7.59 -14.54 1.13
N LEU A 36 -7.68 -13.76 2.22
CA LEU A 36 -8.81 -13.79 3.14
C LEU A 36 -9.95 -12.93 2.55
N SER A 37 -10.85 -13.59 1.81
CA SER A 37 -11.99 -12.97 1.16
C SER A 37 -13.27 -13.25 1.94
N LYS A 38 -14.01 -12.19 2.29
CA LYS A 38 -15.25 -12.23 3.09
C LYS A 38 -15.09 -13.03 4.38
N GLU A 39 -13.93 -12.87 5.01
CA GLU A 39 -13.54 -13.61 6.21
C GLU A 39 -12.85 -12.69 7.21
N LYS A 40 -13.15 -12.88 8.50
CA LYS A 40 -12.39 -12.28 9.60
C LYS A 40 -11.34 -13.28 10.06
N GLY A 41 -10.07 -12.93 9.95
CA GLY A 41 -8.98 -13.81 10.34
C GLY A 41 -7.62 -13.12 10.32
N ASN A 42 -6.59 -13.86 10.71
CA ASN A 42 -5.20 -13.42 10.67
C ASN A 42 -4.42 -14.33 9.72
N ILE A 43 -3.54 -13.75 8.90
CA ILE A 43 -2.53 -14.50 8.15
C ILE A 43 -1.23 -14.41 8.93
N ILE A 44 -0.73 -15.56 9.38
CA ILE A 44 0.52 -15.67 10.15
C ILE A 44 1.41 -16.68 9.45
N LEU A 45 2.64 -16.28 9.11
CA LEU A 45 3.64 -17.12 8.49
C LEU A 45 5.05 -16.69 8.92
N ASP A 46 5.98 -17.64 8.92
CA ASP A 46 7.40 -17.34 8.99
C ASP A 46 7.92 -16.94 7.60
N ILE A 47 8.87 -16.01 7.58
CA ILE A 47 9.51 -15.55 6.35
C ILE A 47 11.02 -15.77 6.40
N ASP A 48 11.58 -16.05 5.23
CA ASP A 48 13.03 -16.03 5.02
C ASP A 48 13.41 -14.67 4.39
N VAL A 49 14.09 -13.84 5.17
CA VAL A 49 14.52 -12.50 4.76
C VAL A 49 15.58 -12.51 3.66
N GLU A 50 16.34 -13.60 3.51
CA GLU A 50 17.37 -13.71 2.46
C GLU A 50 16.77 -13.79 1.05
N LYS A 51 15.50 -14.21 0.94
CA LYS A 51 14.76 -14.19 -0.33
C LYS A 51 14.62 -12.77 -0.89
N ALA A 52 14.46 -11.76 -0.03
CA ALA A 52 14.36 -10.37 -0.46
C ALA A 52 15.69 -9.88 -1.04
N ALA A 53 16.81 -10.15 -0.35
CA ALA A 53 18.14 -9.80 -0.84
C ALA A 53 18.45 -10.47 -2.19
N THR A 54 18.07 -11.74 -2.34
CA THR A 54 18.29 -12.49 -3.58
C THR A 54 17.42 -11.98 -4.73
N SER A 55 16.14 -11.69 -4.50
CA SER A 55 15.26 -11.07 -5.51
C SER A 55 15.79 -9.69 -5.93
N LYS A 56 16.26 -8.89 -4.97
CA LYS A 56 16.87 -7.57 -5.23
C LYS A 56 18.11 -7.66 -6.12
N ARG A 57 18.95 -8.70 -5.97
CA ARG A 57 20.09 -8.92 -6.89
C ARG A 57 19.64 -9.23 -8.32
N ALA A 58 18.49 -9.89 -8.49
CA ALA A 58 17.94 -10.15 -9.82
C ALA A 58 17.38 -8.87 -10.47
N LEU A 59 16.78 -7.97 -9.68
CA LEU A 59 16.28 -6.69 -10.16
C LEU A 59 16.43 -5.58 -9.11
N ASP A 60 17.44 -4.73 -9.29
CA ASP A 60 17.68 -3.56 -8.45
C ASP A 60 17.35 -2.25 -9.19
N VAL A 61 16.06 -1.90 -9.20
CA VAL A 61 15.52 -0.71 -9.89
C VAL A 61 16.17 0.60 -9.43
N ALA A 62 16.39 0.76 -8.12
CA ALA A 62 16.94 2.00 -7.55
C ALA A 62 18.47 2.01 -7.46
N GLY A 63 19.13 0.85 -7.63
CA GLY A 63 20.58 0.72 -7.64
C GLY A 63 21.11 0.54 -9.05
N HIS A 64 21.55 -0.67 -9.41
CA HIS A 64 22.31 -0.86 -10.66
C HIS A 64 21.51 -0.59 -11.94
N TYR A 65 20.18 -0.73 -11.91
CA TYR A 65 19.32 -0.39 -13.05
C TYR A 65 18.92 1.09 -13.06
N SER A 66 19.34 1.88 -12.07
CA SER A 66 19.05 3.30 -12.05
C SER A 66 19.75 4.02 -13.22
N ARG A 67 19.05 5.02 -13.78
CA ARG A 67 19.55 5.91 -14.84
C ARG A 67 19.46 7.36 -14.37
N PRO A 68 20.30 7.77 -13.40
CA PRO A 68 20.27 9.13 -12.86
C PRO A 68 20.62 10.20 -13.90
N ASP A 69 21.23 9.79 -15.02
CA ASP A 69 21.47 10.64 -16.19
C ASP A 69 20.20 10.91 -17.03
N VAL A 70 19.11 10.16 -16.80
CA VAL A 70 17.82 10.31 -17.49
C VAL A 70 16.71 10.77 -16.55
N PHE A 71 16.60 10.13 -15.38
CA PHE A 71 15.54 10.38 -14.42
C PHE A 71 16.10 10.62 -13.02
N GLU A 72 15.60 11.68 -12.37
CA GLU A 72 15.86 11.99 -10.96
C GLU A 72 14.53 12.20 -10.23
N LEU A 73 14.40 11.65 -9.03
CA LEU A 73 13.27 11.90 -8.13
C LEU A 73 13.74 12.77 -6.96
N GLN A 74 13.13 13.95 -6.81
CA GLN A 74 13.37 14.84 -5.66
C GLN A 74 12.19 14.79 -4.70
N VAL A 75 12.47 14.61 -3.41
CA VAL A 75 11.45 14.47 -2.36
C VAL A 75 11.58 15.61 -1.35
N ASN A 76 10.54 16.44 -1.23
CA ASN A 76 10.44 17.42 -0.15
C ASN A 76 9.97 16.73 1.14
N LYS A 77 10.89 16.56 2.10
CA LYS A 77 10.60 15.93 3.40
C LYS A 77 10.15 16.93 4.48
N ALA A 78 9.98 18.21 4.14
CA ALA A 78 9.53 19.21 5.10
C ALA A 78 8.08 18.93 5.54
N ARG A 79 7.82 18.97 6.85
CA ARG A 79 6.46 18.91 7.39
C ARG A 79 5.66 20.08 6.84
N GLN A 80 4.59 19.78 6.11
CA GLN A 80 3.67 20.79 5.58
C GLN A 80 2.64 21.17 6.65
N SER A 81 2.25 22.44 6.69
CA SER A 81 1.15 22.93 7.52
C SER A 81 0.00 23.39 6.63
N PRO A 82 -1.26 23.02 6.92
CA PRO A 82 -2.42 23.55 6.19
C PRO A 82 -2.69 25.02 6.50
N THR A 83 -2.07 25.57 7.56
CA THR A 83 -2.26 26.96 7.99
C THR A 83 -0.92 27.65 8.25
N HIS A 84 -0.84 28.92 7.85
CA HIS A 84 0.27 29.82 8.14
C HIS A 84 -0.31 31.17 8.59
N PHE A 85 -0.07 31.55 9.84
CA PHE A 85 -0.56 32.81 10.39
C PHE A 85 0.48 33.91 10.16
N LYS A 86 0.02 35.08 9.70
CA LYS A 86 0.86 36.29 9.60
C LYS A 86 0.48 37.22 10.75
N ASN A 87 1.48 37.78 11.43
CA ASN A 87 1.27 38.87 12.37
C ASN A 87 1.43 40.19 11.63
N GLU A 88 0.51 41.13 11.82
CA GLU A 88 0.64 42.51 11.36
C GLU A 88 1.50 43.30 12.36
N SER A 89 2.36 44.19 11.84
CA SER A 89 3.16 45.15 12.63
C SER A 89 2.33 46.31 13.14
#